data_AF-A0A932XGF9-F1
#
_entry.id   AF-A0A932XGF9-F1
#
_cell.length_a   1.000
_cell.length_b   1.000
_cell.length_c   1.000
_cell.angle_alpha   90.00
_cell.angle_beta   90.00
_cell.angle_gamma   90.00
#
_symmetry.space_group_name_H-M   'P 1'
#
loop_
_entity.id
_entity.type
_entity.pdbx_description
1 polymer ?
#
loop_
_entity_poly.entity_id
_entity_poly.type
_entity_poly.pdbx_seq_one_letter_code
_entity_poly.pdbx_strand_id
1 'polypeptide(L)'
;MLGRHKQLVDHDEPSVPSDVGSGSNSSASSGLFRASIYLVWALIWTTAGALLVQLVPPLLAGPPSATGSITEEIVSVEAPYCSGGCLGLAEWRTLADHPALVSGLALAYHTAPELRPIAQVATSRRARVTVRPTRFGGEYELESNTVVVNLAALSDGGPVIAALAAHELVHAGSSSLRLNTREGAADCLEEELQAYALQSSVWLKVRRGAGRSVFARRLDEIAAAWQGKRLKELFRSWSLYEQVCLGRELHDY
;
A
#
# COMPACT_ATOMS: atom_id res chain seq x y z
N MET A 1 2.24 2.55 -49.56
CA MET A 1 2.02 3.98 -49.85
C MET A 1 0.53 4.23 -49.88
N LEU A 2 0.07 5.21 -49.07
CA LEU A 2 -1.20 5.98 -49.16
C LEU A 2 -2.50 5.14 -49.11
N GLY A 3 -3.46 5.33 -48.20
CA GLY A 3 -3.80 6.48 -47.37
C GLY A 3 -5.33 6.62 -47.41
N ARG A 4 -6.01 6.59 -46.27
CA ARG A 4 -7.40 7.09 -46.16
C ARG A 4 -7.60 7.72 -44.78
N HIS A 5 -7.55 9.05 -44.80
CA HIS A 5 -8.05 9.94 -43.78
C HIS A 5 -9.51 9.65 -43.47
N LYS A 6 -9.85 9.64 -42.17
CA LYS A 6 -11.23 9.79 -41.70
C LYS A 6 -11.32 11.10 -40.93
N GLN A 7 -12.37 11.84 -41.28
CA GLN A 7 -12.62 13.25 -41.03
C GLN A 7 -12.78 13.61 -39.55
N LEU A 8 -12.29 14.81 -39.22
CA LEU A 8 -12.77 15.68 -38.15
C LEU A 8 -14.29 15.87 -38.27
N VAL A 9 -14.98 15.80 -37.14
CA VAL A 9 -16.29 16.43 -36.96
C VAL A 9 -16.10 17.44 -35.83
N ASP A 10 -16.09 18.71 -36.22
CA ASP A 10 -16.28 19.85 -35.34
C ASP A 10 -17.72 19.83 -34.82
N HIS A 11 -17.87 20.01 -33.50
CA HIS A 11 -19.16 20.36 -32.92
C HIS A 11 -19.03 21.72 -32.24
N ASP A 12 -19.80 22.64 -32.80
CA ASP A 12 -19.98 24.04 -32.41
C ASP A 12 -20.36 24.20 -30.94
N GLU A 13 -19.68 25.15 -30.28
CA GLU A 13 -20.12 25.77 -29.04
C GLU A 13 -21.31 26.72 -29.31
N PRO A 14 -22.39 26.66 -28.52
CA PRO A 14 -23.33 27.76 -28.44
C PRO A 14 -22.88 28.78 -27.39
N SER A 15 -22.44 29.93 -27.88
CA SER A 15 -22.34 31.19 -27.14
C SER A 15 -23.68 31.58 -26.49
N VAL A 16 -23.64 31.86 -25.18
CA VAL A 16 -24.77 32.42 -24.40
C VAL A 16 -24.38 33.83 -23.92
N PRO A 17 -25.29 34.81 -24.01
CA PRO A 17 -24.96 36.22 -23.86
C PRO A 17 -24.74 36.64 -22.39
N SER A 18 -23.84 37.61 -22.25
CA SER A 18 -23.64 38.40 -21.05
C SER A 18 -24.87 39.26 -20.80
N ASP A 19 -25.45 39.18 -19.60
CA ASP A 19 -26.34 40.22 -19.11
C ASP A 19 -26.02 40.62 -17.68
N VAL A 20 -26.06 41.94 -17.53
CA VAL A 20 -25.63 42.76 -16.40
C VAL A 20 -26.78 42.90 -15.42
N GLY A 21 -26.55 42.64 -14.14
CA GLY A 21 -27.56 42.81 -13.09
C GLY A 21 -26.95 43.09 -11.74
N SER A 22 -26.81 44.37 -11.40
CA SER A 22 -26.50 44.88 -10.07
C SER A 22 -27.52 44.41 -9.04
N GLY A 23 -27.06 43.80 -7.95
CA GLY A 23 -27.88 43.46 -6.79
C GLY A 23 -27.04 43.37 -5.53
N SER A 24 -26.89 44.49 -4.84
CA SER A 24 -26.36 44.59 -3.48
C SER A 24 -27.25 43.81 -2.51
N ASN A 25 -26.69 42.87 -1.74
CA ASN A 25 -27.22 42.50 -0.43
C ASN A 25 -26.13 41.89 0.46
N SER A 26 -25.75 42.69 1.44
CA SER A 26 -25.02 42.33 2.64
C SER A 26 -25.74 41.24 3.44
N SER A 27 -25.03 40.17 3.81
CA SER A 27 -25.27 39.48 5.08
C SER A 27 -24.01 38.75 5.56
N ALA A 28 -23.46 39.29 6.64
CA ALA A 28 -22.46 38.65 7.47
C ALA A 28 -23.18 37.66 8.39
N SER A 29 -22.84 36.36 8.34
CA SER A 29 -22.93 35.43 9.48
C SER A 29 -22.70 33.98 9.05
N SER A 30 -21.45 33.51 9.04
CA SER A 30 -21.17 32.06 9.09
C SER A 30 -19.75 31.72 9.54
N GLY A 31 -19.07 32.66 10.23
CA GLY A 31 -17.70 32.49 10.74
C GLY A 31 -17.59 31.92 12.16
N LEU A 32 -18.71 31.64 12.86
CA LEU A 32 -18.68 31.26 14.29
C LEU A 32 -19.13 29.82 14.60
N PHE A 33 -19.54 29.03 13.61
CA PHE A 33 -20.01 27.65 13.86
C PHE A 33 -18.93 26.56 13.77
N ARG A 34 -17.70 26.89 13.35
CA ARG A 34 -16.59 25.91 13.22
C ARG A 34 -15.56 25.93 14.36
N ALA A 35 -15.62 26.90 15.27
CA ALA A 35 -14.70 26.97 16.41
C ALA A 35 -15.18 26.17 17.64
N SER A 36 -16.48 25.84 17.74
CA SER A 36 -17.06 25.25 18.96
C SER A 36 -16.96 23.71 19.05
N ILE A 37 -16.71 23.02 17.93
CA ILE A 37 -16.64 21.53 17.92
C ILE A 37 -15.25 21.02 18.32
N TYR A 38 -14.18 21.79 18.05
CA TYR A 38 -12.82 21.39 18.40
C TYR A 38 -12.49 21.54 19.90
N LEU A 39 -13.16 22.45 20.61
CA LEU A 39 -12.96 22.64 22.06
C LEU A 39 -13.62 21.55 22.92
N VAL A 40 -14.69 20.90 22.44
CA VAL A 40 -15.35 19.82 23.18
C VAL A 40 -14.55 18.50 23.09
N TRP A 41 -13.87 18.23 21.97
CA TRP A 41 -13.05 17.02 21.82
C TRP A 41 -11.71 17.10 22.58
N ALA A 42 -11.13 18.29 22.78
CA ALA A 42 -9.90 18.46 23.55
C ALA A 42 -10.10 18.30 25.08
N LEU A 43 -11.31 18.56 25.61
CA LEU A 43 -11.60 18.39 27.03
C LEU A 43 -11.95 16.93 27.43
N ILE A 44 -12.40 16.10 26.48
CA ILE A 44 -12.73 14.69 26.75
C ILE A 44 -11.46 13.83 26.88
N TRP A 45 -10.36 14.21 26.23
CA TRP A 45 -9.08 13.47 26.32
C TRP A 45 -8.22 13.80 27.54
N THR A 46 -8.42 14.96 28.19
CA THR A 46 -7.62 15.36 29.36
C THR A 46 -8.21 14.91 30.70
N THR A 47 -9.51 14.63 30.76
CA THR A 47 -10.18 14.20 32.01
C THR A 47 -10.28 12.68 32.16
N ALA A 48 -10.25 11.91 31.06
CA ALA A 48 -10.22 10.44 31.13
C ALA A 48 -8.84 9.85 31.48
N GLY A 49 -7.76 10.62 31.30
CA GLY A 49 -6.39 10.19 31.60
C GLY A 49 -5.96 10.31 33.07
N ALA A 50 -6.73 11.04 33.89
CA ALA A 50 -6.32 11.35 35.27
C ALA A 50 -6.96 10.45 36.34
N LEU A 51 -7.87 9.53 35.98
CA LEU A 51 -8.65 8.75 36.96
C LEU A 51 -8.38 7.23 36.98
N LEU A 52 -7.27 6.77 36.39
CA LEU A 52 -6.92 5.34 36.28
C LEU A 52 -5.55 4.97 36.87
N VAL A 53 -5.05 5.74 37.85
CA VAL A 53 -3.70 5.51 38.45
C VAL A 53 -3.74 4.95 39.88
N GLN A 54 -4.89 4.71 40.52
CA GLN A 54 -4.90 4.44 41.97
C GLN A 54 -5.48 3.11 42.50
N LEU A 55 -5.59 2.02 41.72
CA LEU A 55 -6.04 0.74 42.30
C LEU A 55 -5.39 -0.51 41.68
N VAL A 56 -4.06 -0.59 41.64
CA VAL A 56 -3.37 -1.87 41.41
C VAL A 56 -2.53 -2.22 42.65
N PRO A 57 -2.88 -3.29 43.40
CA PRO A 57 -2.07 -3.75 44.52
C PRO A 57 -0.75 -4.39 44.02
N PRO A 58 0.32 -4.38 44.84
CA PRO A 58 1.61 -4.93 44.46
C PRO A 58 1.56 -6.46 44.58
N LEU A 59 1.40 -7.15 43.46
CA LEU A 59 1.55 -8.61 43.38
C LEU A 59 2.97 -8.96 42.91
N LEU A 60 3.80 -9.29 43.89
CA LEU A 60 4.74 -10.41 43.94
C LEU A 60 5.56 -10.74 42.67
N ALA A 61 6.86 -10.42 42.78
CA ALA A 61 8.01 -11.19 42.29
C ALA A 61 7.79 -12.18 41.14
N GLY A 62 8.08 -11.73 39.91
CA GLY A 62 8.32 -12.61 38.76
C GLY A 62 9.78 -13.07 38.68
N PRO A 63 10.05 -14.26 38.11
CA PRO A 63 11.37 -14.90 38.05
C PRO A 63 12.39 -14.13 37.19
N PRO A 64 13.70 -14.39 37.35
CA PRO A 64 14.77 -13.59 36.76
C PRO A 64 14.65 -13.50 35.24
N SER A 65 14.79 -12.27 34.74
CA SER A 65 14.92 -11.94 33.34
C SER A 65 16.05 -12.74 32.72
N ALA A 66 15.71 -13.63 31.80
CA ALA A 66 16.64 -14.13 30.81
C ALA A 66 16.94 -12.96 29.85
N THR A 67 18.01 -12.22 30.13
CA THR A 67 18.67 -11.32 29.19
C THR A 67 19.33 -12.17 28.10
N GLY A 68 18.51 -12.76 27.23
CA GLY A 68 18.92 -13.21 25.92
C GLY A 68 19.18 -11.97 25.07
N SER A 69 20.44 -11.54 25.04
CA SER A 69 20.94 -10.61 24.04
C SER A 69 20.62 -11.21 22.67
N ILE A 70 19.62 -10.67 21.98
CA ILE A 70 19.43 -10.89 20.55
C ILE A 70 20.49 -10.02 19.90
N THR A 71 21.73 -10.51 19.88
CA THR A 71 22.67 -10.05 18.87
C THR A 71 22.00 -10.34 17.53
N GLU A 72 21.64 -9.27 16.82
CA GLU A 72 21.45 -9.30 15.37
C GLU A 72 22.75 -9.81 14.76
N GLU A 73 22.93 -11.13 14.78
CA GLU A 73 23.80 -11.81 13.86
C GLU A 73 23.15 -11.59 12.50
N ILE A 74 23.57 -10.50 11.85
CA ILE A 74 23.37 -10.30 10.42
C ILE A 74 24.12 -11.47 9.79
N VAL A 75 23.44 -12.60 9.68
CA VAL A 75 23.91 -13.77 8.96
C VAL A 75 24.14 -13.24 7.55
N SER A 76 25.41 -13.03 7.23
CA SER A 76 25.88 -12.88 5.87
C SER A 76 25.69 -14.25 5.23
N VAL A 77 24.43 -14.58 4.91
CA VAL A 77 24.10 -15.69 4.04
C VAL A 77 24.65 -15.28 2.69
N GLU A 78 25.87 -15.70 2.38
CA GLU A 78 26.30 -15.83 0.99
C GLU A 78 25.25 -16.71 0.31
N ALA A 79 24.34 -16.09 -0.43
CA ALA A 79 23.23 -16.75 -1.10
C ALA A 79 23.82 -17.78 -2.06
N PRO A 80 23.78 -19.08 -1.71
CA PRO A 80 24.41 -20.09 -2.54
C PRO A 80 23.47 -20.29 -3.73
N TYR A 81 24.05 -20.31 -4.93
CA TYR A 81 23.39 -20.60 -6.22
C TYR A 81 22.59 -19.45 -6.84
N CYS A 82 23.29 -18.58 -7.57
CA CYS A 82 22.68 -17.68 -8.52
C CYS A 82 23.39 -17.76 -9.88
N SER A 83 23.23 -18.90 -10.58
CA SER A 83 23.65 -19.04 -11.98
C SER A 83 22.67 -18.31 -12.90
N GLY A 84 23.05 -17.13 -13.41
CA GLY A 84 22.37 -16.44 -14.52
C GLY A 84 20.94 -15.89 -14.30
N GLY A 85 20.21 -16.32 -13.27
CA GLY A 85 18.80 -15.97 -13.04
C GLY A 85 18.51 -14.92 -11.95
N CYS A 86 19.53 -14.42 -11.25
CA CYS A 86 19.36 -13.57 -10.08
C CYS A 86 19.55 -12.07 -10.33
N LEU A 87 19.33 -11.63 -11.57
CA LEU A 87 19.35 -10.19 -11.91
C LEU A 87 18.52 -9.37 -10.91
N GLY A 88 17.36 -9.88 -10.47
CA GLY A 88 16.55 -9.23 -9.44
C GLY A 88 17.26 -9.00 -8.10
N LEU A 89 17.76 -10.05 -7.46
CA LEU A 89 18.32 -9.97 -6.10
C LEU A 89 19.55 -9.05 -5.98
N ALA A 90 20.46 -9.12 -6.96
CA ALA A 90 21.65 -8.29 -6.93
C ALA A 90 21.32 -6.82 -7.20
N GLU A 91 20.40 -6.55 -8.13
CA GLU A 91 19.99 -5.18 -8.47
C GLU A 91 19.18 -4.51 -7.36
N TRP A 92 18.42 -5.25 -6.55
CA TRP A 92 17.68 -4.65 -5.42
C TRP A 92 18.57 -3.92 -4.42
N ARG A 93 19.85 -4.31 -4.28
CA ARG A 93 20.82 -3.55 -3.46
C ARG A 93 21.08 -2.13 -3.97
N THR A 94 20.86 -1.90 -5.26
CA THR A 94 21.04 -0.59 -5.91
C THR A 94 19.72 0.13 -6.18
N LEU A 95 18.61 -0.61 -6.27
CA LEU A 95 17.29 -0.08 -6.56
C LEU A 95 16.47 0.24 -5.28
N ALA A 96 16.83 -0.35 -4.14
CA ALA A 96 16.20 -0.05 -2.85
C ALA A 96 17.02 0.96 -2.04
N ASP A 97 16.37 1.97 -1.45
CA ASP A 97 17.04 3.04 -0.70
C ASP A 97 17.19 2.77 0.80
N HIS A 98 16.66 1.65 1.30
CA HIS A 98 16.69 1.29 2.71
C HIS A 98 17.13 -0.17 2.93
N PRO A 99 18.05 -0.47 3.87
CA PRO A 99 18.54 -1.84 4.09
C PRO A 99 17.43 -2.85 4.42
N ALA A 100 16.43 -2.45 5.20
CA ALA A 100 15.30 -3.31 5.51
C ALA A 100 14.45 -3.71 4.28
N LEU A 101 14.40 -2.85 3.25
CA LEU A 101 13.76 -3.20 1.98
C LEU A 101 14.55 -4.27 1.24
N VAL A 102 15.88 -4.15 1.19
CA VAL A 102 16.75 -5.17 0.59
C VAL A 102 16.51 -6.53 1.24
N SER A 103 16.48 -6.58 2.58
CA SER A 103 16.18 -7.80 3.33
C SER A 103 14.77 -8.33 3.08
N GLY A 104 13.76 -7.46 3.06
CA GLY A 104 12.36 -7.84 2.79
C GLY A 104 12.16 -8.37 1.37
N LEU A 105 12.72 -7.71 0.36
CA LEU A 105 12.70 -8.14 -1.04
C LEU A 105 13.41 -9.49 -1.22
N ALA A 106 14.57 -9.67 -0.58
CA ALA A 106 15.27 -10.94 -0.62
C ALA A 106 14.43 -12.06 0.03
N LEU A 107 13.83 -11.79 1.19
CA LEU A 107 12.95 -12.74 1.86
C LEU A 107 11.74 -13.12 0.99
N ALA A 108 11.08 -12.15 0.35
CA ALA A 108 9.98 -12.40 -0.58
C ALA A 108 10.43 -13.25 -1.78
N TYR A 109 11.53 -12.88 -2.43
CA TYR A 109 12.08 -13.57 -3.60
C TYR A 109 12.45 -15.03 -3.32
N HIS A 110 13.02 -15.30 -2.15
CA HIS A 110 13.38 -16.67 -1.76
C HIS A 110 12.15 -17.50 -1.38
N THR A 111 11.13 -16.88 -0.79
CA THR A 111 9.98 -17.58 -0.22
C THR A 111 8.84 -17.82 -1.23
N ALA A 112 8.73 -16.99 -2.27
CA ALA A 112 7.74 -17.12 -3.33
C ALA A 112 8.42 -17.24 -4.70
N PRO A 113 8.73 -18.46 -5.18
CA PRO A 113 9.29 -18.67 -6.51
C PRO A 113 8.46 -18.03 -7.65
N GLU A 114 7.15 -17.95 -7.47
CA GLU A 114 6.22 -17.29 -8.37
C GLU A 114 6.46 -15.77 -8.52
N LEU A 115 7.09 -15.12 -7.53
CA LEU A 115 7.47 -13.69 -7.58
C LEU A 115 8.68 -13.44 -8.48
N ARG A 116 9.52 -14.46 -8.73
CA ARG A 116 10.80 -14.28 -9.45
C ARG A 116 10.66 -13.69 -10.85
N PRO A 117 9.77 -14.18 -11.74
CA PRO A 117 9.59 -13.57 -13.06
C PRO A 117 9.06 -12.13 -12.97
N ILE A 118 8.17 -11.84 -12.02
CA ILE A 118 7.62 -10.50 -11.77
C ILE A 118 8.74 -9.55 -11.33
N ALA A 119 9.55 -9.98 -10.36
CA ALA A 119 10.70 -9.23 -9.88
C ALA A 119 11.72 -8.99 -10.99
N GLN A 120 11.99 -9.97 -11.85
CA GLN A 120 12.87 -9.79 -13.02
C GLN A 120 12.34 -8.71 -13.97
N VAL A 121 11.03 -8.68 -14.24
CA VAL A 121 10.43 -7.62 -15.08
C VAL A 121 10.57 -6.26 -14.39
N ALA A 122 10.19 -6.15 -13.12
CA ALA A 122 10.31 -4.90 -12.35
C ALA A 122 11.76 -4.37 -12.35
N THR A 123 12.73 -5.26 -12.11
CA THR A 123 14.17 -4.95 -12.16
C THR A 123 14.62 -4.53 -13.56
N SER A 124 14.19 -5.22 -14.62
CA SER A 124 14.54 -4.85 -16.01
C SER A 124 14.03 -3.47 -16.42
N ARG A 125 12.92 -3.04 -15.81
CA ARG A 125 12.35 -1.69 -15.95
C ARG A 125 13.02 -0.66 -15.04
N ARG A 126 13.94 -1.09 -14.17
CA ARG A 126 14.61 -0.29 -13.14
C ARG A 126 13.64 0.32 -12.14
N ALA A 127 12.62 -0.43 -11.75
CA ALA A 127 11.69 -0.01 -10.71
C ALA A 127 12.47 0.23 -9.40
N ARG A 128 12.36 1.43 -8.83
CA ARG A 128 12.98 1.76 -7.54
C ARG A 128 12.11 1.26 -6.40
N VAL A 129 12.70 1.00 -5.25
CA VAL A 129 11.98 0.62 -4.03
C VAL A 129 12.34 1.60 -2.93
N THR A 130 11.34 2.27 -2.36
CA THR A 130 11.54 3.28 -1.32
C THR A 130 10.59 3.07 -0.15
N VAL A 131 10.90 3.75 0.95
CA VAL A 131 10.04 3.82 2.13
C VAL A 131 9.59 5.26 2.37
N ARG A 132 8.28 5.47 2.47
CA ARG A 132 7.69 6.76 2.89
C ARG A 132 6.30 6.54 3.48
N PRO A 133 5.72 7.54 4.17
CA PRO A 133 4.36 7.45 4.66
C PRO A 133 3.37 7.28 3.51
N THR A 134 2.54 6.24 3.57
CA THR A 134 1.41 6.02 2.65
C THR A 134 0.13 5.78 3.45
N ARG A 135 -1.03 5.76 2.76
CA ARG A 135 -2.30 5.42 3.40
C ARG A 135 -2.51 3.90 3.56
N PHE A 136 -1.77 3.11 2.79
CA PHE A 136 -1.93 1.66 2.69
C PHE A 136 -0.65 0.93 3.11
N GLY A 137 -0.54 -0.37 2.84
CA GLY A 137 0.71 -1.11 3.08
C GLY A 137 1.84 -0.69 2.13
N GLY A 138 1.49 -0.30 0.91
CA GLY A 138 2.39 0.25 -0.09
C GLY A 138 1.61 0.95 -1.19
N GLU A 139 2.34 1.44 -2.18
CA GLU A 139 1.80 1.89 -3.46
C GLU A 139 2.87 1.77 -4.55
N TYR A 140 2.45 1.56 -5.79
CA TYR A 140 3.31 1.66 -6.96
C TYR A 140 3.02 2.96 -7.72
N GLU A 141 4.02 3.83 -7.80
CA GLU A 141 3.96 5.08 -8.54
C GLU A 141 4.40 4.85 -9.99
N LEU A 142 3.45 4.90 -10.92
CA LEU A 142 3.72 4.62 -12.31
C LEU A 142 4.67 5.65 -12.96
N GLU A 143 4.44 6.95 -12.74
CA GLU A 143 5.24 8.02 -13.36
C GLU A 143 6.71 7.98 -12.97
N SER A 144 6.98 7.66 -11.70
CA SER A 144 8.33 7.58 -11.14
C SER A 144 8.92 6.17 -11.20
N ASN A 145 8.14 5.18 -11.67
CA ASN A 145 8.44 3.76 -11.65
C ASN A 145 9.00 3.32 -10.28
N THR A 146 8.26 3.63 -9.22
CA THR A 146 8.73 3.45 -7.84
C THR A 146 7.73 2.64 -7.02
N VAL A 147 8.18 1.51 -6.50
CA VAL A 147 7.51 0.76 -5.44
C VAL A 147 7.75 1.47 -4.12
N VAL A 148 6.69 1.72 -3.39
CA VAL A 148 6.73 2.42 -2.11
C VAL A 148 6.15 1.51 -1.06
N VAL A 149 6.93 1.19 -0.03
CA VAL A 149 6.44 0.48 1.15
C VAL A 149 6.18 1.50 2.26
N ASN A 150 5.10 1.32 3.01
CA ASN A 150 4.75 2.24 4.08
C ASN A 150 5.84 2.29 5.16
N LEU A 151 6.23 3.50 5.55
CA LEU A 151 7.21 3.73 6.63
C LEU A 151 6.89 3.01 7.94
N ALA A 152 5.62 2.91 8.32
CA ALA A 152 5.24 2.20 9.54
C ALA A 152 5.54 0.69 9.49
N ALA A 153 5.68 0.09 8.31
CA ALA A 153 6.04 -1.32 8.15
C ALA A 153 7.48 -1.61 8.61
N LEU A 154 8.36 -0.60 8.68
CA LEU A 154 9.72 -0.77 9.22
C LEU A 154 9.70 -1.25 10.68
N SER A 155 8.71 -0.81 11.47
CA SER A 155 8.56 -1.21 12.87
C SER A 155 8.05 -2.65 13.05
N ASP A 156 7.49 -3.23 11.99
CA ASP A 156 6.95 -4.59 12.00
C ASP A 156 7.96 -5.64 11.54
N GLY A 157 9.04 -5.20 10.90
CA GLY A 157 10.17 -6.03 10.50
C GLY A 157 10.03 -6.70 9.14
N GLY A 158 11.04 -7.50 8.81
CA GLY A 158 11.23 -8.12 7.49
C GLY A 158 10.01 -8.90 6.94
N PRO A 159 9.28 -9.71 7.74
CA PRO A 159 8.13 -10.46 7.23
C PRO A 159 6.99 -9.59 6.67
N VAL A 160 6.68 -8.47 7.33
CA VAL A 160 5.64 -7.53 6.85
C VAL A 160 6.13 -6.81 5.60
N ILE A 161 7.37 -6.29 5.61
CA ILE A 161 7.97 -5.65 4.44
C ILE A 161 7.99 -6.61 3.24
N ALA A 162 8.34 -7.87 3.44
CA ALA A 162 8.38 -8.87 2.39
C ALA A 162 7.01 -9.11 1.75
N ALA A 163 5.95 -9.22 2.56
CA ALA A 163 4.60 -9.39 2.05
C ALA A 163 4.11 -8.14 1.28
N LEU A 164 4.30 -6.95 1.85
CA LEU A 164 3.89 -5.69 1.22
C LEU A 164 4.66 -5.41 -0.06
N ALA A 165 5.98 -5.58 -0.07
CA ALA A 165 6.79 -5.41 -1.27
C ALA A 165 6.41 -6.41 -2.37
N ALA A 166 6.03 -7.65 -2.01
CA ALA A 166 5.58 -8.63 -2.99
C ALA A 166 4.27 -8.21 -3.69
N HIS A 167 3.37 -7.53 -2.99
CA HIS A 167 2.17 -6.94 -3.59
C HIS A 167 2.56 -5.90 -4.63
N GLU A 168 3.33 -4.88 -4.23
CA GLU A 168 3.68 -3.76 -5.11
C GLU A 168 4.56 -4.18 -6.30
N LEU A 169 5.37 -5.23 -6.13
CA LEU A 169 6.14 -5.79 -7.24
C LEU A 169 5.25 -6.35 -8.35
N VAL A 170 4.04 -6.83 -8.04
CA VAL A 170 3.08 -7.24 -9.08
C VAL A 170 2.77 -6.06 -9.98
N HIS A 171 2.50 -4.89 -9.42
CA HIS A 171 2.25 -3.67 -10.19
C HIS A 171 3.47 -3.20 -10.99
N ALA A 172 4.66 -3.26 -10.38
CA ALA A 172 5.89 -2.92 -11.10
C ALA A 172 6.21 -3.89 -12.26
N GLY A 173 5.83 -5.17 -12.10
CA GLY A 173 6.05 -6.22 -13.08
C GLY A 173 4.93 -6.39 -14.11
N SER A 174 3.73 -5.88 -13.87
CA SER A 174 2.57 -5.99 -14.77
C SER A 174 2.69 -5.01 -15.94
N SER A 175 2.08 -5.33 -17.09
CA SER A 175 2.06 -4.45 -18.28
C SER A 175 0.85 -3.51 -18.35
N SER A 176 -0.04 -3.56 -17.36
CA SER A 176 -1.35 -2.92 -17.34
C SER A 176 -1.25 -1.42 -17.02
N LEU A 177 -0.68 -0.68 -17.97
CA LEU A 177 -0.63 0.80 -17.98
C LEU A 177 -1.97 1.45 -18.33
N ARG A 178 -3.10 0.74 -18.24
CA ARG A 178 -4.42 1.19 -18.73
C ARG A 178 -5.38 1.62 -17.62
N LEU A 179 -4.86 2.26 -16.58
CA LEU A 179 -5.60 2.64 -15.37
C LEU A 179 -6.62 3.79 -15.54
N ASN A 180 -7.35 3.90 -16.66
CA ASN A 180 -8.37 4.95 -16.87
C ASN A 180 -9.50 4.55 -17.86
N THR A 181 -9.70 3.27 -18.15
CA THR A 181 -10.83 2.81 -19.00
C THR A 181 -11.68 1.78 -18.25
N ARG A 182 -12.93 1.54 -18.69
CA ARG A 182 -13.78 0.47 -18.13
C ARG A 182 -13.12 -0.91 -18.24
N GLU A 183 -12.41 -1.14 -19.34
CA GLU A 183 -11.55 -2.32 -19.53
C GLU A 183 -10.40 -2.31 -18.51
N GLY A 184 -9.79 -1.14 -18.29
CA GLY A 184 -8.79 -0.90 -17.25
C GLY A 184 -9.26 -1.17 -15.82
N ALA A 185 -10.53 -0.98 -15.49
CA ALA A 185 -11.07 -1.30 -14.17
C ALA A 185 -11.18 -2.82 -13.93
N ALA A 186 -11.56 -3.59 -14.96
CA ALA A 186 -11.56 -5.05 -14.89
C ALA A 186 -10.13 -5.60 -14.80
N ASP A 187 -9.22 -5.04 -15.62
CA ASP A 187 -7.79 -5.35 -15.58
C ASP A 187 -7.19 -5.04 -14.20
N CYS A 188 -7.56 -3.89 -13.60
CA CYS A 188 -7.16 -3.51 -12.25
C CYS A 188 -7.62 -4.53 -11.20
N LEU A 189 -8.88 -4.96 -11.23
CA LEU A 189 -9.39 -5.95 -10.27
C LEU A 189 -8.63 -7.27 -10.37
N GLU A 190 -8.38 -7.77 -11.57
CA GLU A 190 -7.64 -9.04 -11.75
C GLU A 190 -6.20 -8.93 -11.26
N GLU A 191 -5.54 -7.81 -11.57
CA GLU A 191 -4.18 -7.51 -11.11
C GLU A 191 -4.08 -7.40 -9.59
N GLU A 192 -5.00 -6.66 -8.95
CA GLU A 192 -5.08 -6.54 -7.49
C GLU A 192 -5.30 -7.90 -6.82
N LEU A 193 -6.19 -8.73 -7.39
CA LEU A 193 -6.40 -10.08 -6.86
C LEU A 193 -5.14 -10.95 -6.97
N GLN A 194 -4.37 -10.80 -8.05
CA GLN A 194 -3.07 -11.46 -8.18
C GLN A 194 -2.05 -10.91 -7.16
N ALA A 195 -2.00 -9.60 -6.97
CA ALA A 195 -1.12 -8.94 -6.00
C ALA A 195 -1.43 -9.39 -4.57
N TYR A 196 -2.70 -9.43 -4.17
CA TYR A 196 -3.11 -9.94 -2.84
C TYR A 196 -2.87 -11.44 -2.67
N ALA A 197 -3.05 -12.25 -3.72
CA ALA A 197 -2.74 -13.67 -3.66
C ALA A 197 -1.23 -13.88 -3.40
N LEU A 198 -0.38 -13.12 -4.09
CA LEU A 198 1.07 -13.20 -3.92
C LEU A 198 1.52 -12.67 -2.55
N GLN A 199 0.97 -11.54 -2.11
CA GLN A 199 1.16 -11.00 -0.76
C GLN A 199 0.82 -12.05 0.30
N SER A 200 -0.32 -12.72 0.15
CA SER A 200 -0.78 -13.75 1.08
C SER A 200 0.11 -14.99 1.07
N SER A 201 0.57 -15.41 -0.12
CA SER A 201 1.53 -16.51 -0.29
C SER A 201 2.82 -16.25 0.46
N VAL A 202 3.40 -15.06 0.30
CA VAL A 202 4.61 -14.65 1.02
C VAL A 202 4.32 -14.61 2.52
N TRP A 203 3.28 -13.88 2.94
CA TRP A 203 2.94 -13.70 4.36
C TRP A 203 2.80 -15.03 5.10
N LEU A 204 2.03 -15.98 4.56
CA LEU A 204 1.79 -17.27 5.21
C LEU A 204 3.08 -18.09 5.41
N LYS A 205 4.07 -17.93 4.53
CA LYS A 205 5.35 -18.65 4.61
C LYS A 205 6.37 -17.96 5.51
N VAL A 206 6.32 -16.63 5.64
CA VAL A 206 7.30 -15.85 6.41
C VAL A 206 6.83 -15.46 7.82
N ARG A 207 5.52 -15.48 8.10
CA ARG A 207 4.99 -15.10 9.41
C ARG A 207 5.48 -16.09 10.48
N ARG A 208 6.37 -15.64 11.35
CA ARG A 208 6.82 -16.40 12.53
C ARG A 208 6.18 -15.78 13.77
N GLY A 209 5.05 -16.34 14.18
CA GLY A 209 4.24 -15.84 15.31
C GLY A 209 3.20 -14.80 14.89
N ALA A 210 2.20 -14.59 15.75
CA ALA A 210 1.14 -13.61 15.52
C ALA A 210 1.69 -12.20 15.78
N GLY A 211 1.94 -11.44 14.70
CA GLY A 211 2.29 -10.03 14.82
C GLY A 211 1.11 -9.23 15.40
N ARG A 212 1.39 -8.36 16.37
CA ARG A 212 0.37 -7.49 17.00
C ARG A 212 0.20 -6.14 16.31
N SER A 213 0.85 -5.92 15.18
CA SER A 213 0.76 -4.65 14.47
C SER A 213 -0.51 -4.54 13.62
N VAL A 214 -0.81 -3.32 13.17
CA VAL A 214 -1.93 -3.07 12.27
C VAL A 214 -1.72 -3.79 10.94
N PHE A 215 -0.51 -3.76 10.36
CA PHE A 215 -0.23 -4.46 9.11
C PHE A 215 -0.27 -5.97 9.26
N ALA A 216 0.30 -6.54 10.32
CA ALA A 216 0.26 -7.98 10.54
C ALA A 216 -1.18 -8.50 10.64
N ARG A 217 -2.04 -7.81 11.39
CA ARG A 217 -3.48 -8.16 11.46
C ARG A 217 -4.17 -8.05 10.10
N ARG A 218 -3.86 -7.02 9.33
CA ARG A 218 -4.42 -6.84 7.98
C ARG A 218 -3.94 -7.94 7.03
N LEU A 219 -2.67 -8.31 7.08
CA LEU A 219 -2.11 -9.41 6.30
C LEU A 219 -2.74 -10.76 6.70
N ASP A 220 -3.02 -10.97 7.98
CA ASP A 220 -3.76 -12.16 8.45
C ASP A 220 -5.20 -12.21 7.91
N GLU A 221 -5.92 -11.08 7.90
CA GLU A 221 -7.27 -10.97 7.32
C GLU A 221 -7.27 -11.31 5.83
N ILE A 222 -6.32 -10.74 5.07
CA ILE A 222 -6.18 -10.97 3.63
C ILE A 222 -5.81 -12.42 3.35
N ALA A 223 -4.85 -12.96 4.09
CA ALA A 223 -4.42 -14.34 3.92
C ALA A 223 -5.55 -15.34 4.24
N ALA A 224 -6.36 -15.06 5.27
CA ALA A 224 -7.54 -15.87 5.58
C ALA A 224 -8.57 -15.81 4.44
N ALA A 225 -8.82 -14.63 3.86
CA ALA A 225 -9.69 -14.49 2.69
C ALA A 225 -9.13 -15.20 1.45
N TRP A 226 -7.82 -15.21 1.24
CA TRP A 226 -7.18 -15.98 0.17
C TRP A 226 -7.38 -17.48 0.32
N GLN A 227 -7.06 -18.03 1.49
CA GLN A 227 -7.27 -19.45 1.78
C GLN A 227 -8.75 -19.85 1.68
N GLY A 228 -9.66 -18.95 2.09
CA GLY A 228 -11.10 -19.14 1.97
C GLY A 228 -11.69 -18.91 0.58
N LYS A 229 -10.89 -18.55 -0.44
CA LYS A 229 -11.34 -18.17 -1.79
C LYS A 229 -12.32 -16.98 -1.81
N ARG A 230 -12.16 -16.05 -0.87
CA ARG A 230 -13.00 -14.86 -0.65
C ARG A 230 -12.30 -13.54 -0.90
N LEU A 231 -11.10 -13.52 -1.50
CA LEU A 231 -10.38 -12.28 -1.81
C LEU A 231 -11.21 -11.28 -2.61
N LYS A 232 -11.95 -11.77 -3.63
CA LYS A 232 -12.81 -10.91 -4.46
C LYS A 232 -13.94 -10.26 -3.67
N GLU A 233 -14.54 -10.98 -2.72
CA GLU A 233 -15.57 -10.43 -1.83
C GLU A 233 -14.96 -9.40 -0.87
N LEU A 234 -13.82 -9.75 -0.26
CA LEU A 234 -13.12 -8.87 0.67
C LEU A 234 -12.70 -7.57 -0.01
N PHE A 235 -12.07 -7.64 -1.18
CA PHE A 235 -11.60 -6.46 -1.90
C PHE A 235 -12.75 -5.54 -2.33
N ARG A 236 -13.87 -6.11 -2.82
CA ARG A 236 -15.08 -5.34 -3.17
C ARG A 236 -15.74 -4.65 -1.98
N SER A 237 -15.53 -5.15 -0.76
CA SER A 237 -16.06 -4.52 0.46
C SER A 237 -15.23 -3.33 0.94
N TRP A 238 -14.04 -3.12 0.39
CA TRP A 238 -13.19 -2.01 0.76
C TRP A 238 -13.49 -0.80 -0.12
N SER A 239 -13.58 0.38 0.51
CA SER A 239 -13.63 1.66 -0.21
C SER A 239 -12.38 1.91 -1.07
N LEU A 240 -11.31 1.12 -0.88
CA LEU A 240 -10.15 1.10 -1.78
C LEU A 240 -10.51 0.67 -3.19
N TYR A 241 -11.42 -0.30 -3.39
CA TYR A 241 -11.73 -0.77 -4.75
C TYR A 241 -12.27 0.38 -5.62
N GLU A 242 -13.15 1.20 -5.06
CA GLU A 242 -13.65 2.41 -5.71
C GLU A 242 -12.53 3.42 -5.96
N GLN A 243 -11.65 3.65 -4.98
CA GLN A 243 -10.57 4.63 -5.10
C GLN A 243 -9.45 4.21 -6.06
N VAL A 244 -9.11 2.91 -6.09
CA VAL A 244 -7.94 2.37 -6.80
C VAL A 244 -8.31 1.90 -8.20
N CYS A 245 -9.41 1.17 -8.36
CA CYS A 245 -9.76 0.57 -9.66
C CYS A 245 -10.85 1.31 -10.44
N LEU A 246 -11.73 2.06 -9.77
CA LEU A 246 -12.80 2.79 -10.46
C LEU A 246 -12.44 4.25 -10.74
N GLY A 247 -11.40 4.78 -10.09
CA GLY A 247 -11.07 6.20 -10.13
C GLY A 247 -12.20 7.06 -9.53
N ARG A 248 -11.91 8.30 -9.16
CA ARG A 248 -12.96 9.23 -8.70
C ARG A 248 -13.93 9.64 -9.82
N GLU A 249 -13.59 9.38 -11.08
CA GLU A 249 -14.29 9.88 -12.27
C GLU A 249 -15.48 9.02 -12.72
N LEU A 250 -15.67 7.80 -12.19
CA LEU A 250 -16.88 7.01 -12.49
C LEU A 250 -18.16 7.49 -11.78
N HIS A 251 -18.08 8.57 -10.98
CA HIS A 251 -19.27 9.22 -10.42
C HIS A 251 -19.95 10.19 -11.39
N ASP A 252 -19.27 10.63 -12.45
CA ASP A 252 -19.75 11.67 -13.37
C ASP A 252 -20.19 11.14 -14.76
N TYR A 253 -20.33 9.81 -14.91
CA TYR A 253 -20.84 9.14 -16.13
C TYR A 253 -22.12 8.34 -15.88
#